data_AF-U1ZTK1-F1
#
_entry.id   AF-U1ZTK1-F1
#
_cell.length_a   1.000
_cell.length_b   1.000
_cell.length_c   1.000
_cell.angle_alpha   90.00
_cell.angle_beta   90.00
_cell.angle_gamma   90.00
#
_symmetry.space_group_name_H-M   'P 1'
#
loop_
_entity.id
_entity.type
_entity.pdbx_description
1 polymer ?
#
loop_
_entity_poly.entity_id
_entity_poly.type
_entity_poly.pdbx_seq_one_letter_code
_entity_poly.pdbx_strand_id
1 'polypeptide(L)'
;MPLHLRLLLPAFALALGHALGFIEPVGLLLGALFVGLVFGGERLLPGWLWLSAVLVAGIALAAHLLPGFSPWPLWEPRRISTDAAPYALRLSWDKLLLGATLLAWWLGQRRAPTLSRS
;
A
#
# COMPACT_ATOMS: atom_id res chain seq x y z
N MET A 1 0.21 7.82 -17.54
CA MET A 1 -0.96 8.50 -16.93
C MET A 1 -0.49 9.70 -16.12
N PRO A 2 -1.26 10.80 -16.07
CA PRO A 2 -0.91 11.97 -15.26
C PRO A 2 -0.87 11.63 -13.76
N LEU A 3 -0.03 12.35 -12.99
CA LEU A 3 0.24 12.05 -11.58
C LEU A 3 -1.02 12.11 -10.71
N HIS A 4 -1.89 13.10 -10.91
CA HIS A 4 -3.12 13.24 -10.12
C HIS A 4 -4.02 12.01 -10.24
N LEU A 5 -4.20 11.43 -11.44
CA LEU A 5 -4.99 10.20 -11.63
C LEU A 5 -4.35 8.99 -10.95
N ARG A 6 -3.01 8.92 -10.91
CA ARG A 6 -2.30 7.83 -10.22
C ARG A 6 -2.50 7.93 -8.72
N LEU A 7 -2.45 9.15 -8.17
CA LEU A 7 -2.65 9.39 -6.74
C LEU A 7 -4.07 9.10 -6.27
N LEU A 8 -5.07 9.08 -7.17
CA LEU A 8 -6.44 8.71 -6.81
C LEU A 8 -6.52 7.32 -6.16
N LEU A 9 -5.76 6.34 -6.63
CA LEU A 9 -5.80 4.98 -6.05
C LEU A 9 -5.39 4.95 -4.57
N PRO A 10 -4.17 5.36 -4.19
CA PRO A 10 -3.77 5.36 -2.80
C PRO A 10 -4.53 6.40 -1.96
N ALA A 11 -4.89 7.56 -2.53
CA ALA A 11 -5.69 8.56 -1.82
C ALA A 11 -7.10 8.04 -1.49
N PHE A 12 -7.73 7.30 -2.41
CA PHE A 12 -9.03 6.69 -2.18
C PHE A 12 -8.94 5.63 -1.08
N ALA A 13 -7.91 4.77 -1.09
CA ALA A 13 -7.71 3.77 -0.03
C ALA A 13 -7.55 4.43 1.35
N LEU A 14 -6.76 5.50 1.45
CA LEU A 14 -6.58 6.27 2.69
C LEU A 14 -7.87 6.96 3.14
N ALA A 15 -8.53 7.69 2.24
CA ALA A 15 -9.73 8.44 2.54
C ALA A 15 -10.88 7.51 2.96
N LEU A 16 -11.08 6.41 2.23
CA LEU A 16 -12.12 5.44 2.54
C LEU A 16 -11.83 4.72 3.86
N GLY A 17 -10.61 4.24 4.07
CA GLY A 17 -10.24 3.56 5.31
C GLY A 17 -10.37 4.47 6.53
N HIS A 18 -10.04 5.76 6.39
CA HIS A 18 -10.23 6.75 7.44
C HIS A 18 -11.71 7.06 7.69
N ALA A 19 -12.48 7.31 6.62
CA ALA A 19 -13.90 7.61 6.72
C ALA A 19 -14.71 6.46 7.37
N LEU A 20 -14.28 5.22 7.16
CA LEU A 20 -14.88 4.03 7.77
C LEU A 20 -14.33 3.71 9.17
N GLY A 21 -13.39 4.50 9.70
CA GLY A 21 -12.83 4.33 11.04
C GLY A 21 -11.78 3.21 11.16
N PHE A 22 -11.31 2.65 10.04
CA PHE A 22 -10.27 1.59 10.04
C PHE A 22 -8.85 2.14 9.90
N ILE A 23 -8.69 3.41 9.54
CA ILE A 23 -7.40 4.10 9.52
C ILE A 23 -7.47 5.28 10.48
N GLU A 24 -6.65 5.22 11.52
CA GLU A 24 -6.50 6.31 12.49
C GLU A 24 -5.65 7.46 11.91
N PRO A 25 -5.67 8.67 12.52
CA PRO A 25 -4.85 9.78 12.05
C PRO A 25 -3.36 9.48 11.92
N VAL A 26 -2.80 8.65 12.82
CA VAL A 26 -1.40 8.21 12.72
C VAL A 26 -1.16 7.30 11.51
N GLY A 27 -2.08 6.39 11.22
CA GLY A 27 -2.02 5.53 10.04
C GLY A 27 -2.17 6.32 8.74
N LEU A 28 -3.03 7.35 8.75
CA LEU A 28 -3.20 8.28 7.64
C LEU A 28 -1.90 9.04 7.35
N LEU A 29 -1.24 9.56 8.37
CA LEU A 29 0.05 10.26 8.26
C LEU A 29 1.14 9.33 7.71
N LEU A 30 1.32 8.15 8.31
CA LEU A 30 2.33 7.18 7.89
C LEU A 30 2.06 6.68 6.46
N GLY A 31 0.80 6.43 6.13
CA GLY A 31 0.39 6.04 4.79
C GLY A 31 0.63 7.13 3.75
N ALA A 32 0.31 8.39 4.07
CA ALA A 32 0.60 9.52 3.20
C ALA A 32 2.12 9.71 3.01
N LEU A 33 2.92 9.52 4.06
CA LEU A 33 4.39 9.57 3.97
C LEU A 33 4.92 8.47 3.05
N PHE A 34 4.40 7.24 3.16
CA PHE A 34 4.77 6.15 2.25
C PHE A 34 4.43 6.47 0.79
N VAL A 35 3.23 7.02 0.53
CA VAL A 35 2.85 7.47 -0.81
C VAL A 35 3.81 8.57 -1.31
N GLY A 36 4.13 9.55 -0.46
CA GLY A 36 5.10 10.60 -0.76
C GLY A 36 6.49 10.05 -1.08
N LEU A 37 6.95 9.04 -0.32
CA LEU A 37 8.22 8.36 -0.55
C LEU A 37 8.25 7.66 -1.92
N VAL A 38 7.17 6.96 -2.30
CA VAL A 38 7.10 6.25 -3.58
C VAL A 38 7.07 7.21 -4.77
N PHE A 39 6.27 8.29 -4.70
CA PHE A 39 6.09 9.19 -5.85
C PHE A 39 7.07 10.37 -5.91
N GLY A 40 7.62 10.79 -4.76
CA GLY A 40 8.54 11.92 -4.64
C GLY A 40 9.99 11.52 -4.35
N GLY A 41 10.20 10.41 -3.64
CA GLY A 41 11.52 10.02 -3.16
C GLY A 41 12.53 9.71 -4.28
N GLU A 42 12.06 9.23 -5.44
CA GLU A 42 12.92 8.94 -6.60
C GLU A 42 13.67 10.19 -7.09
N ARG A 43 13.11 11.39 -6.88
CA ARG A 43 13.75 12.66 -7.25
C ARG A 43 14.65 13.23 -6.17
N LEU A 44 14.43 12.86 -4.90
CA LEU A 44 15.05 13.47 -3.73
C LEU A 44 16.22 12.64 -3.17
N LEU A 45 16.28 11.36 -3.52
CA LEU A 45 17.23 10.41 -2.93
C LEU A 45 18.04 9.70 -4.04
N PRO A 46 19.27 9.24 -3.73
CA PRO A 46 19.96 8.28 -4.57
C PRO A 46 19.10 7.03 -4.80
N GLY A 47 19.13 6.47 -6.02
CA GLY A 47 18.23 5.37 -6.40
C GLY A 47 18.28 4.15 -5.47
N TRP A 48 19.46 3.78 -4.96
CA TRP A 48 19.61 2.67 -4.02
C TRP A 48 18.93 2.98 -2.68
N LEU A 49 19.06 4.21 -2.16
CA LEU A 49 18.48 4.63 -0.89
C LEU A 49 16.97 4.73 -1.00
N TRP A 50 16.47 5.29 -2.09
CA TRP A 50 15.04 5.32 -2.40
C TRP A 50 14.46 3.90 -2.45
N LEU A 51 15.10 3.00 -3.21
CA LEU A 51 14.64 1.62 -3.34
C LEU A 51 14.64 0.89 -1.99
N SER A 52 15.71 0.99 -1.21
CA SER A 52 15.77 0.42 0.13
C SER A 52 14.69 0.98 1.05
N ALA A 53 14.46 2.30 1.03
CA ALA A 53 13.42 2.93 1.84
C ALA A 53 12.02 2.45 1.45
N VAL A 54 11.70 2.39 0.15
CA VAL A 54 10.42 1.88 -0.35
C VAL A 54 10.24 0.40 0.03
N LEU A 55 11.28 -0.42 -0.08
CA LEU A 55 11.23 -1.83 0.32
C LEU A 55 10.98 -2.00 1.81
N VAL A 56 11.73 -1.31 2.67
CA VAL A 56 11.56 -1.39 4.12
C VAL A 56 10.16 -0.91 4.54
N ALA A 57 9.71 0.24 4.02
CA ALA A 57 8.38 0.76 4.33
C ALA A 57 7.27 -0.15 3.77
N GLY A 58 7.47 -0.72 2.59
CA GLY A 58 6.56 -1.69 1.98
C GLY A 58 6.45 -2.97 2.79
N ILE A 59 7.56 -3.52 3.29
CA ILE A 59 7.56 -4.67 4.19
C ILE A 59 6.84 -4.32 5.49
N ALA A 60 7.09 -3.13 6.07
CA ALA A 60 6.42 -2.70 7.28
C ALA A 60 4.89 -2.62 7.12
N LEU A 61 4.40 -2.12 5.98
CA LEU A 61 2.97 -2.15 5.65
C LEU A 61 2.48 -3.59 5.44
N ALA A 62 3.17 -4.39 4.62
CA ALA A 62 2.73 -5.76 4.30
C ALA A 62 2.64 -6.66 5.55
N ALA A 63 3.61 -6.54 6.45
CA ALA A 63 3.68 -7.27 7.70
C ALA A 63 2.84 -6.62 8.83
N HIS A 64 2.09 -5.55 8.54
CA HIS A 64 1.24 -4.85 9.51
C HIS A 64 2.03 -4.38 10.75
N LEU A 65 3.24 -3.86 10.53
CA LEU A 65 4.14 -3.37 11.58
C LEU A 65 3.90 -1.89 11.93
N LEU A 66 3.09 -1.19 11.14
CA LEU A 66 2.77 0.21 11.37
C LEU A 66 1.48 0.36 12.18
N PRO A 67 1.42 1.30 13.13
CA PRO A 67 0.21 1.58 13.90
C PRO A 67 -0.84 2.29 13.05
N GLY A 68 -2.08 2.33 13.57
CA GLY A 68 -3.17 3.12 13.01
C GLY A 68 -3.89 2.48 11.82
N PHE A 69 -3.66 1.18 11.57
CA PHE A 69 -4.43 0.40 10.60
C PHE A 69 -5.15 -0.73 11.34
N SER A 70 -6.47 -0.79 11.19
CA SER A 70 -7.29 -1.86 11.77
C SER A 70 -7.87 -2.71 10.64
N PRO A 71 -7.63 -4.04 10.61
CA PRO A 71 -8.19 -4.87 9.55
C PRO A 71 -9.72 -4.89 9.65
N TRP A 72 -10.40 -4.80 8.50
CA TRP A 72 -11.85 -4.91 8.44
C TRP A 72 -12.24 -6.40 8.31
N PRO A 73 -12.82 -7.03 9.34
CA PRO A 73 -13.36 -8.38 9.22
C PRO A 73 -14.52 -8.40 8.22
N LEU A 74 -14.42 -9.26 7.20
CA LEU A 74 -15.45 -9.44 6.18
C LEU A 74 -16.47 -10.53 6.57
N TRP A 75 -16.12 -11.33 7.58
CA TRP A 75 -17.00 -12.34 8.16
C TRP A 75 -16.63 -12.61 9.62
N GLU A 76 -17.44 -13.42 10.29
CA GLU A 76 -17.09 -13.96 11.60
C GLU A 76 -16.00 -15.04 11.47
N PRO A 77 -14.97 -15.07 12.33
CA PRO A 77 -13.96 -16.13 12.33
C PRO A 77 -14.60 -17.51 12.51
N ARG A 78 -14.31 -18.45 11.61
CA ARG A 78 -14.87 -19.82 11.66
C ARG A 78 -13.78 -20.84 11.93
N ARG A 79 -14.06 -21.77 12.85
CA ARG A 79 -13.25 -22.98 13.01
C ARG A 79 -13.71 -24.02 12.00
N ILE A 80 -12.80 -24.43 11.12
CA ILE A 80 -13.05 -25.47 10.10
C ILE A 80 -12.81 -26.86 10.68
N SER A 81 -11.93 -26.98 11.69
CA SER A 81 -11.65 -28.19 12.45
C SER A 81 -11.43 -27.84 13.93
N THR A 82 -11.62 -28.82 14.82
CA THR A 82 -11.41 -28.67 16.27
C THR A 82 -9.97 -28.32 16.62
N ASP A 83 -9.02 -28.78 15.81
CA ASP A 83 -7.58 -28.68 16.09
C ASP A 83 -6.90 -27.48 15.40
N ALA A 84 -7.68 -26.64 14.71
CA ALA A 84 -7.19 -25.48 13.97
C ALA A 84 -7.58 -24.15 14.61
N ALA A 85 -6.70 -23.15 14.48
CA ALA A 85 -7.05 -21.78 14.81
C ALA A 85 -8.22 -21.30 13.92
N PRO A 86 -9.12 -20.44 14.43
CA PRO A 86 -10.22 -19.89 13.64
C PRO A 86 -9.70 -19.14 12.39
N TYR A 87 -10.26 -19.45 11.24
CA TYR A 87 -9.96 -18.78 9.99
C TYR A 87 -10.77 -17.48 9.87
N ALA A 88 -10.07 -16.36 9.73
CA ALA A 88 -10.64 -15.03 9.61
C ALA A 88 -10.33 -14.42 8.24
N LEU A 89 -11.36 -14.00 7.52
CA LEU A 89 -11.31 -13.27 6.26
C LEU A 89 -11.44 -11.79 6.61
N ARG A 90 -10.41 -11.04 6.24
CA ARG A 90 -10.32 -9.62 6.57
C ARG A 90 -9.69 -8.85 5.42
N LEU A 91 -10.21 -7.66 5.16
CA LEU A 91 -9.55 -6.67 4.33
C LEU A 91 -8.47 -5.97 5.17
N SER A 92 -7.24 -5.97 4.66
CA SER A 92 -6.10 -5.32 5.30
C SER A 92 -5.81 -4.01 4.59
N TRP A 93 -6.07 -2.90 5.27
CA TRP A 93 -5.92 -1.55 4.72
C TRP A 93 -4.46 -1.19 4.42
N ASP A 94 -3.53 -1.65 5.26
CA ASP A 94 -2.09 -1.55 5.05
C ASP A 94 -1.63 -2.21 3.74
N LYS A 95 -2.09 -3.45 3.47
CA LYS A 95 -1.78 -4.18 2.23
C LYS A 95 -2.49 -3.57 1.02
N LEU A 96 -3.73 -3.13 1.19
CA LEU A 96 -4.47 -2.43 0.14
C LEU A 96 -3.74 -1.14 -0.27
N LEU A 97 -3.32 -0.33 0.70
CA LEU A 97 -2.56 0.89 0.46
C LEU A 97 -1.24 0.61 -0.24
N LEU A 98 -0.47 -0.38 0.23
CA LEU A 98 0.77 -0.81 -0.41
C LEU A 98 0.54 -1.19 -1.88
N GLY A 99 -0.41 -2.09 -2.13
CA GLY A 99 -0.74 -2.55 -3.48
C GLY A 99 -1.22 -1.42 -4.39
N ALA A 100 -2.13 -0.57 -3.90
CA ALA A 100 -2.66 0.57 -4.64
C ALA A 100 -1.56 1.58 -5.00
N THR A 101 -0.64 1.85 -4.06
CA THR A 101 0.49 2.76 -4.26
C THR A 101 1.47 2.22 -5.31
N LEU A 102 1.87 0.95 -5.19
CA LEU A 102 2.80 0.32 -6.14
C LEU A 102 2.17 0.15 -7.52
N LEU A 103 0.89 -0.22 -7.60
CA LEU A 103 0.14 -0.29 -8.85
C LEU A 103 0.09 1.09 -9.52
N ALA A 104 -0.29 2.12 -8.77
CA ALA A 104 -0.32 3.49 -9.27
C ALA A 104 1.09 3.97 -9.69
N TRP A 105 2.13 3.57 -8.98
CA TRP A 105 3.51 3.84 -9.38
C TRP A 105 3.83 3.15 -10.72
N TRP A 106 3.56 1.85 -10.84
CA TRP A 106 3.80 1.04 -12.03
C TRP A 106 3.06 1.57 -13.27
N LEU A 107 1.80 2.00 -13.14
CA LEU A 107 1.01 2.59 -14.23
C LEU A 107 1.59 3.90 -14.79
N GLY A 108 2.52 4.54 -14.08
CA GLY A 108 3.22 5.72 -14.56
C GLY A 108 4.57 5.47 -15.19
N GLN A 109 5.09 4.24 -15.14
CA GLN A 109 6.33 3.91 -15.82
C GLN A 109 6.12 4.00 -17.33
N ARG A 110 6.99 4.75 -18.02
CA ARG A 110 7.02 4.75 -19.49
C ARG A 110 7.52 3.37 -19.91
N ARG A 111 6.66 2.58 -20.57
CA ARG A 111 7.10 1.34 -21.24
C ARG A 111 8.11 1.75 -22.31
N ALA A 112 9.39 1.44 -22.10
CA ALA A 112 10.40 1.62 -23.14
C ALA A 112 9.98 0.79 -24.36
N PRO A 113 10.06 1.33 -25.60
CA PRO A 113 9.87 0.51 -26.77
C PRO A 113 10.93 -0.61 -26.72
N THR A 114 10.50 -1.86 -26.80
CA THR A 114 11.39 -2.98 -27.09
C THR A 114 12.10 -2.66 -28.40
N LEU A 115 13.40 -2.32 -28.32
CA LEU A 115 14.25 -2.18 -29.49
C LEU A 115 14.27 -3.53 -30.20
N SER A 116 13.46 -3.66 -31.25
CA SER A 116 13.60 -4.70 -32.25
C SER A 116 14.96 -4.51 -32.91
N ARG A 117 15.98 -5.24 -32.44
CA ARG A 117 17.22 -5.40 -33.19
C ARG A 117 16.89 -6.25 -34.42
N SER A 118 16.79 -5.59 -35.57
CA SER A 118 16.90 -6.19 -36.91
C SER A 118 18.33 -6.64 -37.18
#